data_AF-A0A257GK45-F1
#
_entry.id   AF-A0A257GK45-F1
#
_cell.length_a   1.000
_cell.length_b   1.000
_cell.length_c   1.000
_cell.angle_alpha   90.00
_cell.angle_beta   90.00
_cell.angle_gamma   90.00
#
_symmetry.space_group_name_H-M   'P 1'
#
loop_
_entity.id
_entity.type
_entity.pdbx_description
1 polymer ?
#
loop_
_entity_poly.entity_id
_entity_poly.type
_entity_poly.pdbx_seq_one_letter_code
_entity_poly.pdbx_strand_id
1 'polypeptide(L)'
;MPADLQIESLMNAIHQALLGADYPTLGELSPQLDAALLDLPQPMDPKILARLQRLADRNARSAGAAAKGVRAAIQRMKDVRQIASGMITYDENGQRAAPSGQRTLSQRL
;
A
#
# COMPACT_ATOMS: atom_id res chain seq x y z
N MET A 1 -19.46 -6.23 24.70
CA MET A 1 -19.10 -7.41 23.88
C MET A 1 -17.97 -8.14 24.59
N PRO A 2 -17.90 -9.48 24.55
CA PRO A 2 -16.72 -10.24 24.99
C PRO A 2 -15.45 -9.75 24.26
N ALA A 3 -14.32 -9.65 24.97
CA ALA A 3 -13.06 -9.12 24.43
C ALA A 3 -12.56 -9.91 23.21
N ASP A 4 -12.74 -11.23 23.21
CA ASP A 4 -12.38 -12.10 22.08
C ASP A 4 -13.22 -11.82 20.83
N LEU A 5 -14.53 -11.54 20.99
CA LEU A 5 -15.41 -11.19 19.88
C LEU A 5 -15.11 -9.80 19.33
N GLN A 6 -14.70 -8.86 20.19
CA GLN A 6 -14.25 -7.53 19.76
C GLN A 6 -12.98 -7.64 18.91
N ILE A 7 -11.97 -8.39 19.36
CA ILE A 7 -10.73 -8.62 18.60
C ILE A 7 -11.03 -9.31 17.28
N GLU A 8 -11.91 -10.32 17.27
CA GLU A 8 -12.32 -10.99 16.05
C GLU A 8 -12.99 -10.03 15.05
N SER A 9 -13.87 -9.15 15.53
CA SER A 9 -14.49 -8.11 14.70
C SER A 9 -13.45 -7.16 14.09
N LEU A 10 -12.50 -6.68 14.90
CA LEU A 10 -11.41 -5.81 14.44
C LEU A 10 -10.52 -6.51 13.41
N MET A 11 -10.15 -7.77 13.65
CA MET A 11 -9.38 -8.57 12.70
C MET A 11 -10.12 -8.80 11.38
N ASN A 12 -11.45 -8.96 11.41
CA ASN A 12 -12.26 -9.05 10.20
C ASN A 12 -12.34 -7.70 9.46
N ALA A 13 -12.48 -6.58 10.18
CA ALA A 13 -12.46 -5.25 9.59
C ALA A 13 -11.11 -4.93 8.92
N ILE A 14 -9.99 -5.26 9.59
CA ILE A 14 -8.63 -5.13 9.03
C ILE A 14 -8.51 -5.95 7.74
N HIS A 15 -9.04 -7.17 7.71
CA HIS A 15 -9.01 -8.00 6.51
C HIS A 15 -9.74 -7.34 5.34
N GLN A 16 -10.93 -6.78 5.58
CA GLN A 16 -11.69 -6.08 4.54
C GLN A 16 -10.98 -4.82 4.06
N ALA A 17 -10.43 -4.02 4.97
CA ALA A 17 -9.67 -2.82 4.62
C ALA A 17 -8.40 -3.17 3.81
N LEU A 18 -7.72 -4.27 4.13
CA LEU A 18 -6.60 -4.79 3.32
C LEU A 18 -7.01 -5.19 1.91
N LEU A 19 -8.17 -5.86 1.76
CA LEU A 19 -8.69 -6.25 0.44
C LEU A 19 -9.14 -5.04 -0.40
N GLY A 20 -9.71 -4.02 0.26
CA GLY A 20 -10.15 -2.78 -0.37
C GLY A 20 -9.03 -1.74 -0.59
N ALA A 21 -7.80 -2.02 -0.14
CA ALA A 21 -6.70 -1.05 -0.09
C ALA A 21 -7.05 0.25 0.65
N ASP A 22 -7.91 0.15 1.68
CA ASP A 22 -8.35 1.25 2.51
C ASP A 22 -7.36 1.52 3.65
N TYR A 23 -6.25 2.18 3.30
CA TYR A 23 -5.18 2.50 4.24
C TYR A 23 -5.57 3.47 5.36
N PRO A 24 -6.42 4.49 5.14
CA PRO A 24 -6.95 5.31 6.23
C PRO A 24 -7.65 4.49 7.30
N THR A 25 -8.58 3.61 6.89
CA THR A 25 -9.28 2.71 7.83
C THR A 25 -8.31 1.78 8.56
N LEU A 26 -7.26 1.28 7.90
CA LEU A 26 -6.21 0.50 8.57
C LEU A 26 -5.48 1.30 9.66
N GLY A 27 -5.22 2.59 9.42
CA GLY A 27 -4.62 3.49 10.40
C GLY A 27 -5.50 3.70 11.63
N GLU A 28 -6.82 3.72 11.46
CA GLU A 28 -7.78 3.84 12.56
C GLU A 28 -7.99 2.54 13.33
N LEU A 29 -7.97 1.39 12.64
CA LEU A 29 -8.22 0.07 13.24
C LEU A 29 -7.02 -0.46 14.05
N SER A 30 -5.78 -0.14 13.66
CA SER A 30 -4.59 -0.68 14.33
C SER A 30 -4.52 -0.31 15.82
N PRO A 31 -4.68 0.98 16.22
CA PRO A 31 -4.65 1.34 17.64
C PRO A 31 -5.82 0.75 18.44
N GLN A 32 -6.98 0.58 17.80
CA GLN A 32 -8.15 -0.05 18.44
C GLN A 32 -7.89 -1.52 18.74
N LEU A 33 -7.23 -2.22 17.82
CA LEU A 33 -6.81 -3.59 18.04
C LEU A 33 -5.77 -3.68 19.15
N ASP A 34 -4.77 -2.81 19.15
CA ASP A 34 -3.74 -2.78 20.21
C ASP A 34 -4.38 -2.57 21.59
N ALA A 35 -5.34 -1.65 21.70
CA ALA A 35 -6.09 -1.44 22.93
C ALA A 35 -6.89 -2.68 23.35
N ALA A 36 -7.62 -3.30 22.41
CA ALA A 36 -8.41 -4.50 22.71
C ALA A 36 -7.53 -5.69 23.14
N LEU A 37 -6.30 -5.78 22.62
CA LEU A 37 -5.35 -6.82 23.01
C LEU A 37 -4.84 -6.65 24.45
N LEU A 38 -4.78 -5.42 24.97
CA LEU A 38 -4.40 -5.17 26.37
C LEU A 38 -5.46 -5.65 27.37
N ASP A 39 -6.72 -5.66 26.95
CA ASP A 39 -7.87 -6.06 27.77
C ASP A 39 -8.16 -7.58 27.71
N LEU A 40 -7.29 -8.36 27.05
CA LEU A 40 -7.45 -9.81 26.95
C LEU A 40 -7.37 -10.49 28.32
N PRO A 41 -8.40 -11.23 28.74
CA PRO A 41 -8.37 -11.95 30.01
C PRO A 41 -7.31 -13.05 30.01
N GLN A 42 -6.62 -13.19 31.15
CA GLN A 42 -5.71 -14.30 31.42
C GLN A 42 -6.18 -15.08 32.67
N PRO A 43 -6.22 -16.43 32.63
CA PRO A 43 -5.89 -17.29 31.49
C PRO A 43 -7.00 -17.34 30.42
N MET A 44 -6.61 -17.62 29.18
CA MET A 44 -7.52 -17.68 28.02
C MET A 44 -7.77 -19.14 27.61
N ASP A 45 -8.97 -19.44 27.10
CA ASP A 45 -9.28 -20.75 26.52
C ASP A 45 -8.37 -21.00 25.29
N PRO A 46 -7.59 -22.11 25.25
CA PRO A 46 -6.76 -22.49 24.12
C PRO A 46 -7.51 -22.50 22.77
N LYS A 47 -8.81 -22.83 22.77
CA LYS A 47 -9.63 -22.81 21.54
C LYS A 47 -9.83 -21.40 21.01
N ILE A 48 -10.04 -20.42 21.91
CA ILE A 48 -10.18 -19.01 21.55
C ILE A 48 -8.85 -18.49 21.01
N LEU A 49 -7.74 -18.78 21.70
CA LEU A 49 -6.40 -18.37 21.25
C LEU A 49 -6.08 -18.93 19.85
N ALA A 50 -6.34 -20.22 19.61
CA ALA A 50 -6.14 -20.84 18.30
C ALA A 50 -7.02 -20.20 17.20
N ARG A 51 -8.25 -19.76 17.53
CA ARG A 51 -9.11 -19.03 16.60
C ARG A 51 -8.52 -17.66 16.27
N LEU A 52 -8.12 -16.88 17.26
CA LEU A 52 -7.53 -15.55 17.07
C LEU A 52 -6.22 -15.62 16.27
N GLN A 53 -5.40 -16.64 16.51
CA GLN A 53 -4.16 -16.85 15.79
C GLN A 53 -4.39 -17.11 14.29
N ARG A 54 -5.41 -17.91 13.93
CA ARG A 54 -5.79 -18.12 12.52
C ARG A 54 -6.21 -16.82 11.82
N LEU A 55 -6.89 -15.92 12.53
CA LEU A 55 -7.29 -14.60 12.00
C LEU A 55 -6.06 -13.71 11.80
N ALA A 56 -5.15 -13.69 12.77
CA ALA A 56 -3.89 -12.95 12.66
C ALA A 56 -3.05 -13.44 11.47
N ASP A 57 -2.91 -14.76 11.29
CA ASP A 57 -2.16 -15.35 10.17
C ASP A 57 -2.78 -15.03 8.81
N ARG A 58 -4.12 -14.97 8.73
CA ARG A 58 -4.81 -14.51 7.51
C ARG A 58 -4.45 -13.06 7.20
N ASN A 59 -4.54 -12.18 8.19
CA ASN A 59 -4.27 -10.76 8.01
C ASN A 59 -2.80 -10.50 7.67
N ALA A 60 -1.86 -11.20 8.31
CA ALA A 60 -0.43 -11.10 8.01
C ALA A 60 -0.12 -11.47 6.55
N ARG A 61 -0.74 -12.54 6.02
CA ARG A 61 -0.60 -12.92 4.60
C ARG A 61 -1.16 -11.84 3.66
N SER A 62 -2.36 -11.32 3.96
CA SER A 62 -2.98 -10.25 3.17
C SER A 62 -2.15 -8.97 3.18
N ALA A 63 -1.66 -8.53 4.35
CA ALA A 63 -0.80 -7.35 4.49
C ALA A 63 0.52 -7.52 3.73
N GLY A 64 1.14 -8.70 3.82
CA GLY A 64 2.36 -9.02 3.08
C GLY A 64 2.16 -8.96 1.56
N ALA A 65 1.03 -9.47 1.06
CA ALA A 65 0.68 -9.38 -0.36
C ALA A 65 0.43 -7.92 -0.79
N ALA A 66 -0.35 -7.16 -0.01
CA ALA A 66 -0.64 -5.75 -0.28
C ALA A 66 0.65 -4.92 -0.33
N ALA A 67 1.56 -5.09 0.63
CA ALA A 67 2.85 -4.39 0.67
C ALA A 67 3.72 -4.69 -0.55
N LYS A 68 3.73 -5.95 -1.04
CA LYS A 68 4.40 -6.30 -2.31
C LYS A 68 3.77 -5.57 -3.49
N GLY A 69 2.45 -5.53 -3.57
CA GLY A 69 1.70 -4.82 -4.61
C GLY A 69 1.99 -3.32 -4.65
N VAL A 70 1.95 -2.66 -3.49
CA VAL A 70 2.26 -1.22 -3.35
C VAL A 70 3.68 -0.92 -3.83
N ARG A 71 4.68 -1.70 -3.39
CA ARG A 71 6.08 -1.52 -3.85
C ARG A 71 6.21 -1.68 -5.36
N ALA A 72 5.56 -2.67 -5.95
CA ALA A 72 5.56 -2.87 -7.40
C ALA A 72 4.90 -1.69 -8.14
N ALA A 73 3.80 -1.14 -7.62
CA ALA A 73 3.15 0.04 -8.20
C ALA A 73 4.05 1.28 -8.13
N ILE A 74 4.70 1.53 -6.98
CA ILE A 74 5.67 2.62 -6.82
C ILE A 74 6.81 2.47 -7.83
N GLN A 75 7.35 1.26 -8.01
CA GLN A 75 8.42 1.02 -8.99
C GLN A 75 7.95 1.35 -10.41
N ARG A 76 6.76 0.87 -10.81
CA ARG A 76 6.19 1.19 -12.13
C ARG A 76 6.04 2.70 -12.35
N MET A 77 5.61 3.45 -11.33
CA MET A 77 5.50 4.91 -11.43
C MET A 77 6.86 5.60 -11.63
N LYS A 78 7.92 5.09 -10.99
CA LYS A 78 9.29 5.59 -11.20
C LYS A 78 9.74 5.33 -12.63
N ASP A 79 9.52 4.12 -13.13
CA ASP A 79 9.90 3.71 -14.49
C ASP A 79 9.19 4.57 -15.54
N VAL A 80 7.87 4.78 -15.39
CA VAL A 80 7.08 5.67 -16.28
C VAL A 80 7.61 7.09 -16.26
N ARG A 81 7.94 7.64 -15.08
CA ARG A 81 8.52 8.98 -14.96
C ARG A 81 9.89 9.08 -15.64
N GLN A 82 10.73 8.06 -15.49
CA GLN A 82 12.05 8.01 -16.13
C GLN A 82 11.91 7.99 -17.65
N ILE A 83 11.01 7.17 -18.20
CA ILE A 83 10.72 7.12 -19.64
C ILE A 83 10.23 8.48 -20.14
N ALA A 84 9.28 9.11 -19.43
CA ALA A 84 8.76 10.42 -19.79
C ALA A 84 9.85 11.52 -19.77
N SER A 85 10.79 11.47 -18.82
CA SER A 85 11.93 12.41 -18.74
C SER A 85 13.02 12.15 -19.79
N GLY A 86 13.02 10.97 -20.40
CA GLY A 86 14.03 10.51 -21.35
C GLY A 86 13.51 10.29 -22.77
N MET A 87 12.31 10.78 -23.10
CA MET A 87 11.77 10.70 -24.46
C MET A 87 12.58 11.63 -25.38
N ILE A 88 13.64 11.08 -25.97
CA ILE A 88 14.39 11.71 -27.04
C ILE A 88 13.58 11.51 -28.31
N THR A 89 12.93 12.56 -28.78
CA THR A 89 12.38 12.57 -30.14
C THR A 89 13.56 12.71 -31.10
N TYR A 90 13.67 11.78 -32.04
CA TYR A 90 14.56 11.97 -33.17
C TYR A 90 13.92 13.00 -34.09
N ASP A 91 14.70 13.99 -34.52
CA ASP A 91 14.25 14.88 -35.59
C ASP A 91 14.16 14.13 -36.93
N GLU A 92 13.67 14.81 -37.96
CA GLU A 92 13.53 14.27 -39.33
C GLU A 92 14.86 13.81 -39.97
N ASN A 93 16.00 14.15 -39.35
CA ASN A 93 17.35 13.77 -39.78
C ASN A 93 17.97 12.67 -38.89
N GLY A 94 17.20 12.09 -37.96
CA GLY A 94 17.68 11.02 -37.07
C GLY A 94 18.60 11.50 -35.95
N GLN A 95 18.66 12.80 -35.67
CA GLN A 95 19.48 13.35 -34.59
C GLN A 95 18.68 13.51 -33.30
N ARG A 96 19.35 13.34 -32.16
CA ARG A 96 18.73 13.45 -30.82
C ARG A 96 18.32 14.90 -30.58
N ALA A 97 17.03 15.21 -30.56
CA ALA A 97 16.57 16.52 -30.08
C ALA A 97 16.79 16.59 -28.57
N ALA A 98 17.66 17.50 -28.12
CA ALA A 98 17.79 17.82 -26.70
C ALA A 98 16.45 18.36 -26.17
N PRO A 99 16.09 18.10 -24.89
CA PRO A 99 14.88 18.66 -24.29
C PRO A 99 14.93 20.18 -24.41
N SER A 100 13.88 20.74 -24.99
CA SER A 100 13.78 22.12 -25.48
C SER A 100 13.85 23.15 -24.35
N GLY A 101 15.06 23.46 -23.91
CA GLY A 101 15.39 24.72 -23.23
C GLY A 101 15.50 25.82 -24.28
N GLN A 102 14.46 26.67 -24.38
CA GLN A 102 14.44 28.02 -24.96
C GLN A 102 15.43 28.31 -26.10
N ARG A 103 14.95 28.26 -27.35
CA ARG A 103 15.62 28.93 -28.47
C ARG A 103 14.78 30.10 -28.95
N THR A 104 15.22 31.29 -28.57
CA THR A 104 14.73 32.60 -29.03
C THR A 104 14.74 32.61 -30.56
N LEU A 105 13.57 32.79 -31.16
CA LEU A 105 13.40 32.92 -32.61
C LEU A 105 14.07 34.21 -33.07
N SER A 106 15.33 34.11 -33.52
CA SER A 106 16.00 35.20 -34.22
C SER A 106 15.51 35.21 -35.67
N GLN A 107 14.53 36.07 -35.92
CA GLN A 107 14.07 36.48 -37.24
C GLN A 107 15.26 37.09 -38.01
N ARG A 108 15.48 36.67 -39.25
CA ARG A 108 16.35 37.39 -40.19
C ARG A 108 15.56 37.72 -41.46
N LEU A 109 15.57 39.02 -41.77
CA LEU A 109 15.33 39.63 -43.08
C LEU A 109 16.40 39.17 -44.08
#